data_AF-A0A8E0VGB9-F1
#
_entry.id   AF-A0A8E0VGB9-F1
#
_cell.length_a   1.000
_cell.length_b   1.000
_cell.length_c   1.000
_cell.angle_alpha   90.00
_cell.angle_beta   90.00
_cell.angle_gamma   90.00
#
_symmetry.space_group_name_H-M   'P 1'
#
loop_
_entity.id
_entity.type
_entity.pdbx_description
1 polymer ?
#
loop_
_entity_poly.entity_id
_entity_poly.type
_entity_poly.pdbx_seq_one_letter_code
_entity_poly.pdbx_strand_id
1 'polypeptide(L)'
;RATITKLSEEKCTVLDLLERNEQDSLEIFGALKVNDEKKDKEIFSLRKQLCQTVASHNLNKVECIAELERSIKRMEENVQQKDNEIRNLQKNLHSLQEFMDDRDKYNTELSNMRIRKESLQNIQMLALEAHRTALSNMSTSIKSVYKQNVEMRMLLKYFKEKLQSVSSSSSQLESLNQQLLLEKNALSYLVRKLKADFKHLLLKSTEQENREAELKQALSRAEQEFNMFRKNATDLLADKELESQKSIERLNRIAQIERKRTARVYALANRILAQRSDVEEFFLTSLNEVRNEIATTQANYKRDAKAAYETRFRLAYYGAADYPPTKTFQPGLPSTNSVYDDMKTANCMPSHTKVQFCELTWEQKERVLANLFAQMNAGRKQKRSSLPAIGSSSALCTPTEGEHHSKNTDTSMTPNSTTDTEIGARKGSPLKLPEELCLDVPGSPRSDAENHEKPCGSVELHDAENRDGHVLAQFIPEQKYVLK
;
A
#
# COMPACT_ATOMS: atom_id res chain seq x y z
N ARG A 1 -96.76 -97.80 -237.64
CA ARG A 1 -97.27 -96.43 -237.93
C ARG A 1 -97.91 -95.78 -236.69
N ALA A 2 -98.74 -96.46 -235.89
CA ALA A 2 -99.24 -95.91 -234.62
C ALA A 2 -98.15 -95.58 -233.57
N THR A 3 -96.99 -96.24 -233.65
CA THR A 3 -95.84 -96.06 -232.74
C THR A 3 -95.06 -94.76 -232.91
N ILE A 4 -95.35 -93.94 -233.93
CA ILE A 4 -94.56 -92.74 -234.25
C ILE A 4 -95.29 -91.45 -233.87
N THR A 5 -96.63 -91.44 -233.88
CA THR A 5 -97.42 -90.25 -233.47
C THR A 5 -97.34 -89.99 -231.96
N LYS A 6 -97.31 -91.04 -231.13
CA LYS A 6 -97.33 -90.89 -229.66
C LYS A 6 -96.03 -90.33 -229.06
N LEU A 7 -94.88 -90.70 -229.64
CA LEU A 7 -93.55 -90.23 -229.19
C LEU A 7 -93.28 -88.74 -229.52
N SER A 8 -94.09 -88.12 -230.38
CA SER A 8 -94.00 -86.68 -230.66
C SER A 8 -94.74 -85.84 -229.62
N GLU A 9 -95.87 -86.34 -229.09
CA GLU A 9 -96.69 -85.63 -228.12
C GLU A 9 -96.03 -85.63 -226.73
N GLU A 10 -95.48 -86.77 -226.31
CA GLU A 10 -94.75 -86.90 -225.02
C GLU A 10 -93.42 -86.12 -224.99
N LYS A 11 -92.83 -85.78 -226.15
CA LYS A 11 -91.62 -84.94 -226.20
C LYS A 11 -91.93 -83.44 -226.08
N CYS A 12 -93.12 -83.00 -226.47
CA CYS A 12 -93.55 -81.60 -226.28
C CYS A 12 -93.82 -81.29 -224.81
N THR A 13 -94.50 -82.19 -224.08
CA THR A 13 -94.89 -81.94 -222.68
C THR A 13 -93.72 -81.85 -221.71
N VAL A 14 -92.57 -82.45 -222.03
CA VAL A 14 -91.35 -82.38 -221.18
C VAL A 14 -90.64 -81.02 -221.31
N LEU A 15 -90.77 -80.31 -222.43
CA LEU A 15 -90.21 -78.96 -222.60
C LEU A 15 -91.02 -77.92 -221.81
N ASP A 16 -92.35 -77.94 -221.90
CA ASP A 16 -93.26 -77.03 -221.17
C ASP A 16 -93.16 -77.11 -219.63
N LEU A 17 -92.62 -78.21 -219.09
CA LEU A 17 -92.33 -78.41 -217.67
C LEU A 17 -90.95 -77.88 -217.26
N LEU A 18 -90.00 -77.82 -218.20
CA LEU A 18 -88.65 -77.35 -217.94
C LEU A 18 -88.61 -75.81 -217.89
N GLU A 19 -89.28 -75.13 -218.82
CA GLU A 19 -89.42 -73.65 -218.80
C GLU A 19 -90.11 -73.16 -217.51
N ARG A 20 -91.13 -73.86 -217.00
CA ARG A 20 -91.78 -73.49 -215.73
C ARG A 20 -90.84 -73.53 -214.53
N ASN A 21 -89.94 -74.51 -214.47
CA ASN A 21 -89.04 -74.69 -213.33
C ASN A 21 -87.91 -73.63 -213.32
N GLU A 22 -87.46 -73.17 -214.49
CA GLU A 22 -86.55 -72.01 -214.59
C GLU A 22 -87.25 -70.71 -214.17
N GLN A 23 -88.53 -70.54 -214.54
CA GLN A 23 -89.33 -69.37 -214.17
C GLN A 23 -89.51 -69.23 -212.65
N ASP A 24 -89.91 -70.31 -211.97
CA ASP A 24 -90.12 -70.34 -210.51
C ASP A 24 -88.80 -70.11 -209.75
N SER A 25 -87.68 -70.64 -210.27
CA SER A 25 -86.35 -70.46 -209.70
C SER A 25 -85.89 -69.00 -209.75
N LEU A 26 -86.22 -68.25 -210.81
CA LEU A 26 -85.92 -66.83 -210.94
C LEU A 26 -86.74 -65.96 -209.98
N GLU A 27 -88.00 -66.30 -209.73
CA GLU A 27 -88.88 -65.54 -208.82
C GLU A 27 -88.42 -65.64 -207.35
N ILE A 28 -88.01 -66.83 -206.90
CA ILE A 28 -87.42 -67.04 -205.57
C ILE A 28 -86.13 -66.23 -205.39
N PHE A 29 -85.28 -66.18 -206.43
CA PHE A 29 -84.03 -65.41 -206.38
C PHE A 29 -84.28 -63.89 -206.30
N GLY A 30 -85.33 -63.40 -206.98
CA GLY A 30 -85.77 -62.01 -206.88
C GLY A 30 -86.25 -61.63 -205.47
N ALA A 31 -87.06 -62.48 -204.84
CA ALA A 31 -87.60 -62.23 -203.50
C ALA A 31 -86.51 -62.18 -202.41
N LEU A 32 -85.49 -63.05 -202.49
CA LEU A 32 -84.37 -63.06 -201.54
C LEU A 32 -83.53 -61.77 -201.62
N LYS A 33 -83.25 -61.27 -202.83
CA LYS A 33 -82.44 -60.07 -203.03
C LYS A 33 -83.08 -58.81 -202.43
N VAL A 34 -84.41 -58.67 -202.54
CA VAL A 34 -85.16 -57.55 -201.93
C VAL A 34 -85.10 -57.57 -200.40
N ASN A 35 -84.97 -58.75 -199.79
CA ASN A 35 -84.92 -58.90 -198.33
C ASN A 35 -83.56 -58.48 -197.74
N ASP A 36 -82.45 -58.83 -198.40
CA ASP A 36 -81.11 -58.41 -197.96
C ASP A 36 -80.91 -56.89 -198.06
N GLU A 37 -81.35 -56.26 -199.15
CA GLU A 37 -81.35 -54.80 -199.29
C GLU A 37 -82.15 -54.07 -198.18
N LYS A 38 -83.08 -54.77 -197.52
CA LYS A 38 -83.88 -54.23 -196.42
C LYS A 38 -83.11 -54.31 -195.09
N LYS A 39 -82.38 -55.40 -194.84
CA LYS A 39 -81.55 -55.59 -193.64
C LYS A 39 -80.33 -54.68 -193.62
N ASP A 40 -79.68 -54.45 -194.77
CA ASP A 40 -78.53 -53.54 -194.85
C ASP A 40 -78.90 -52.09 -194.49
N LYS A 41 -80.09 -51.64 -194.88
CA LYS A 41 -80.64 -50.32 -194.49
C LYS A 41 -80.89 -50.22 -192.98
N GLU A 42 -81.35 -51.30 -192.36
CA GLU A 42 -81.57 -51.37 -190.91
C GLU A 42 -80.24 -51.34 -190.12
N ILE A 43 -79.24 -52.11 -190.56
CA ILE A 43 -77.88 -52.12 -190.00
C ILE A 43 -77.23 -50.73 -190.07
N PHE A 44 -77.41 -50.01 -191.17
CA PHE A 44 -76.90 -48.63 -191.32
C PHE A 44 -77.53 -47.67 -190.30
N SER A 45 -78.84 -47.80 -190.04
CA SER A 45 -79.56 -46.93 -189.10
C SER A 45 -79.06 -47.08 -187.65
N LEU A 46 -78.84 -48.32 -187.20
CA LEU A 46 -78.40 -48.64 -185.83
C LEU A 46 -76.97 -48.16 -185.57
N ARG A 47 -76.06 -48.30 -186.55
CA ARG A 47 -74.69 -47.77 -186.44
C ARG A 47 -74.67 -46.25 -186.28
N LYS A 48 -75.57 -45.53 -186.97
CA LYS A 48 -75.67 -44.06 -186.86
C LYS A 48 -76.10 -43.62 -185.46
N GLN A 49 -77.08 -44.29 -184.85
CA GLN A 49 -77.51 -44.00 -183.48
C GLN A 49 -76.41 -44.26 -182.45
N LEU A 50 -75.67 -45.38 -182.60
CA LEU A 50 -74.59 -45.75 -181.67
C LEU A 50 -73.44 -44.73 -181.65
N CYS A 51 -73.09 -44.14 -182.79
CA CYS A 51 -72.08 -43.07 -182.84
C CYS A 51 -72.55 -41.79 -182.10
N GLN A 52 -73.83 -41.43 -182.20
CA GLN A 52 -74.34 -40.21 -181.54
C GLN A 52 -74.40 -40.34 -180.02
N THR A 53 -74.78 -41.51 -179.48
CA THR A 53 -74.86 -41.71 -178.02
C THR A 53 -73.48 -41.76 -177.36
N VAL A 54 -72.47 -42.37 -178.00
CA VAL A 54 -71.10 -42.38 -177.48
C VAL A 54 -70.50 -40.96 -177.43
N ALA A 55 -70.76 -40.14 -178.45
CA ALA A 55 -70.28 -38.76 -178.49
C ALA A 55 -70.84 -37.89 -177.34
N SER A 56 -72.15 -37.98 -177.07
CA SER A 56 -72.78 -37.18 -176.01
C SER A 56 -72.30 -37.58 -174.61
N HIS A 57 -72.16 -38.89 -174.35
CA HIS A 57 -71.73 -39.39 -173.06
C HIS A 57 -70.28 -38.99 -172.71
N ASN A 58 -69.39 -38.92 -173.70
CA ASN A 58 -68.00 -38.49 -173.49
C ASN A 58 -67.91 -37.00 -173.14
N LEU A 59 -68.76 -36.14 -173.70
CA LEU A 59 -68.82 -34.72 -173.37
C LEU A 59 -69.20 -34.51 -171.89
N ASN A 60 -70.29 -35.15 -171.45
CA ASN A 60 -70.79 -35.06 -170.07
C ASN A 60 -69.77 -35.58 -169.04
N LYS A 61 -68.95 -36.57 -169.40
CA LYS A 61 -67.85 -37.06 -168.55
C LYS A 61 -66.77 -36.01 -168.31
N VAL A 62 -66.37 -35.26 -169.34
CA VAL A 62 -65.33 -34.22 -169.22
C VAL A 62 -65.82 -33.07 -168.34
N GLU A 63 -67.08 -32.65 -168.51
CA GLU A 63 -67.68 -31.57 -167.71
C GLU A 63 -67.77 -31.94 -166.22
N CYS A 64 -68.18 -33.17 -165.90
CA CYS A 64 -68.24 -33.67 -164.52
C CYS A 64 -66.86 -33.73 -163.83
N ILE A 65 -65.81 -34.15 -164.56
CA ILE A 65 -64.43 -34.16 -164.02
C ILE A 65 -63.96 -32.74 -163.68
N ALA A 66 -64.17 -31.78 -164.59
CA ALA A 66 -63.78 -30.38 -164.38
C ALA A 66 -64.52 -29.72 -163.19
N GLU A 67 -65.70 -30.22 -162.81
CA GLU A 67 -66.46 -29.75 -161.65
C GLU A 67 -65.89 -30.28 -160.32
N LEU A 68 -65.47 -31.54 -160.29
CA LEU A 68 -64.81 -32.15 -159.13
C LEU A 68 -63.44 -31.51 -158.87
N GLU A 69 -62.65 -31.25 -159.90
CA GLU A 69 -61.36 -30.54 -159.78
C GLU A 69 -61.53 -29.13 -159.19
N ARG A 70 -62.54 -28.37 -159.66
CA ARG A 70 -62.93 -27.06 -159.07
C ARG A 70 -63.42 -27.17 -157.62
N SER A 71 -63.94 -28.32 -157.21
CA SER A 71 -64.36 -28.56 -155.82
C SER A 71 -63.17 -28.84 -154.92
N ILE A 72 -62.25 -29.72 -155.35
CA ILE A 72 -61.03 -30.08 -154.61
C ILE A 72 -60.19 -28.83 -154.31
N LYS A 73 -59.91 -28.01 -155.34
CA LYS A 73 -59.07 -26.81 -155.18
C LYS A 73 -59.62 -25.82 -154.15
N ARG A 74 -60.94 -25.63 -154.09
CA ARG A 74 -61.59 -24.77 -153.07
C ARG A 74 -61.46 -25.34 -151.65
N MET A 75 -61.43 -26.66 -151.50
CA MET A 75 -61.20 -27.29 -150.19
C MET A 75 -59.73 -27.16 -149.76
N GLU A 76 -58.78 -27.30 -150.68
CA GLU A 76 -57.35 -27.09 -150.41
C GLU A 76 -57.05 -25.65 -149.95
N GLU A 77 -57.62 -24.64 -150.62
CA GLU A 77 -57.50 -23.23 -150.25
C GLU A 77 -58.07 -22.96 -148.84
N ASN A 78 -59.22 -23.55 -148.49
CA ASN A 78 -59.82 -23.41 -147.16
C ASN A 78 -58.99 -24.11 -146.07
N VAL A 79 -58.43 -25.28 -146.34
CA VAL A 79 -57.51 -25.98 -145.41
C VAL A 79 -56.26 -25.13 -145.16
N GLN A 80 -55.63 -24.59 -146.20
CA GLN A 80 -54.48 -23.70 -146.03
C GLN A 80 -54.81 -22.43 -145.23
N GLN A 81 -56.01 -21.87 -145.41
CA GLN A 81 -56.47 -20.74 -144.60
C GLN A 81 -56.62 -21.14 -143.12
N LYS A 82 -57.17 -22.32 -142.83
CA LYS A 82 -57.30 -22.83 -141.45
C LYS A 82 -55.96 -23.17 -140.80
N ASP A 83 -55.00 -23.71 -141.54
CA ASP A 83 -53.62 -23.91 -141.04
C ASP A 83 -52.94 -22.57 -140.69
N ASN A 84 -53.20 -21.51 -141.45
CA ASN A 84 -52.70 -20.17 -141.14
C ASN A 84 -53.37 -19.58 -139.89
N GLU A 85 -54.68 -19.76 -139.71
CA GLU A 85 -55.39 -19.38 -138.48
C GLU A 85 -54.83 -20.14 -137.26
N ILE A 86 -54.64 -21.46 -137.35
CA ILE A 86 -54.08 -22.29 -136.28
C ILE A 86 -52.66 -21.84 -135.92
N ARG A 87 -51.79 -21.59 -136.91
CA ARG A 87 -50.43 -21.06 -136.66
C ARG A 87 -50.44 -19.70 -135.96
N ASN A 88 -51.38 -18.82 -136.29
CA ASN A 88 -51.51 -17.52 -135.62
C ASN A 88 -52.03 -17.67 -134.19
N LEU A 89 -53.00 -18.55 -133.94
CA LEU A 89 -53.49 -18.85 -132.59
C LEU A 89 -52.39 -19.48 -131.72
N GLN A 90 -51.57 -20.38 -132.26
CA GLN A 90 -50.41 -20.96 -131.55
C GLN A 90 -49.39 -19.90 -131.15
N LYS A 91 -49.06 -18.94 -132.03
CA LYS A 91 -48.19 -17.80 -131.70
C LYS A 91 -48.77 -16.94 -130.59
N ASN A 92 -50.05 -16.57 -130.69
CA ASN A 92 -50.73 -15.76 -129.67
C ASN A 92 -50.78 -16.46 -128.30
N LEU A 93 -50.97 -17.79 -128.28
CA LEU A 93 -50.96 -18.58 -127.06
C LEU A 93 -49.55 -18.64 -126.44
N HIS A 94 -48.51 -18.76 -127.27
CA HIS A 94 -47.12 -18.70 -126.79
C HIS A 94 -46.78 -17.33 -126.18
N SER A 95 -47.13 -16.22 -126.85
CA SER A 95 -46.93 -14.88 -126.29
C SER A 95 -47.75 -14.66 -125.01
N LEU A 96 -48.97 -15.21 -124.90
CA LEU A 96 -49.75 -15.16 -123.68
C LEU A 96 -49.06 -15.94 -122.53
N GLN A 97 -48.42 -17.07 -122.84
CA GLN A 97 -47.63 -17.84 -121.87
C GLN A 97 -46.39 -17.05 -121.41
N GLU A 98 -45.66 -16.40 -122.31
CA GLU A 98 -44.56 -15.50 -121.96
C GLU A 98 -45.03 -14.35 -121.03
N PHE A 99 -46.18 -13.73 -121.33
CA PHE A 99 -46.79 -12.72 -120.46
C PHE A 99 -47.17 -13.26 -119.06
N MET A 100 -47.60 -14.52 -118.95
CA MET A 100 -47.89 -15.16 -117.67
C MET A 100 -46.61 -15.41 -116.86
N ASP A 101 -45.57 -15.94 -117.50
CA ASP A 101 -44.28 -16.19 -116.86
C ASP A 101 -43.62 -14.87 -116.37
N ASP A 102 -43.67 -13.81 -117.17
CA ASP A 102 -43.12 -12.49 -116.79
C ASP A 102 -43.93 -11.82 -115.67
N ARG A 103 -45.27 -11.96 -115.67
CA ARG A 103 -46.11 -11.50 -114.56
C ARG A 103 -45.75 -12.21 -113.26
N ASP A 104 -45.52 -13.53 -113.32
CA ASP A 104 -45.23 -14.32 -112.13
C ASP A 104 -43.79 -14.08 -111.62
N LYS A 105 -42.81 -13.83 -112.51
CA LYS A 105 -41.49 -13.27 -112.14
C LYS A 105 -41.64 -11.93 -111.41
N TYR A 106 -42.41 -10.99 -111.97
CA TYR A 106 -42.62 -9.66 -111.39
C TYR A 106 -43.31 -9.72 -110.02
N ASN A 107 -44.32 -10.57 -109.85
CA ASN A 107 -44.96 -10.84 -108.56
C ASN A 107 -43.98 -11.41 -107.53
N THR A 108 -43.11 -12.34 -107.96
CA THR A 108 -42.08 -12.94 -107.10
C THR A 108 -41.03 -11.91 -106.69
N GLU A 109 -40.61 -11.03 -107.61
CA GLU A 109 -39.68 -9.95 -107.32
C GLU A 109 -40.27 -8.90 -106.37
N LEU A 110 -41.52 -8.47 -106.58
CA LEU A 110 -42.24 -7.59 -105.65
C LEU A 110 -42.34 -8.20 -104.23
N SER A 111 -42.65 -9.49 -104.14
CA SER A 111 -42.69 -10.21 -102.86
C SER A 111 -41.32 -10.23 -102.18
N ASN A 112 -40.26 -10.56 -102.91
CA ASN A 112 -38.88 -10.52 -102.42
C ASN A 112 -38.46 -9.11 -101.98
N MET A 113 -38.85 -8.07 -102.71
CA MET A 113 -38.56 -6.68 -102.33
C MET A 113 -39.32 -6.25 -101.07
N ARG A 114 -40.56 -6.70 -100.89
CA ARG A 114 -41.32 -6.50 -99.64
C ARG A 114 -40.65 -7.19 -98.46
N ILE A 115 -40.29 -8.47 -98.59
CA ILE A 115 -39.60 -9.24 -97.54
C ILE A 115 -38.24 -8.63 -97.19
N ARG A 116 -37.45 -8.17 -98.19
CA ARG A 116 -36.19 -7.45 -97.96
C ARG A 116 -36.39 -6.12 -97.24
N LYS A 117 -37.44 -5.35 -97.59
CA LYS A 117 -37.75 -4.09 -96.90
C LYS A 117 -38.14 -4.35 -95.44
N GLU A 118 -38.97 -5.37 -95.19
CA GLU A 118 -39.41 -5.78 -93.86
C GLU A 118 -38.25 -6.32 -93.01
N SER A 119 -37.36 -7.15 -93.59
CA SER A 119 -36.18 -7.65 -92.88
C SER A 119 -35.19 -6.54 -92.55
N LEU A 120 -34.96 -5.57 -93.46
CA LEU A 120 -34.15 -4.38 -93.18
C LEU A 120 -34.76 -3.52 -92.05
N GLN A 121 -36.08 -3.33 -92.05
CA GLN A 121 -36.77 -2.61 -90.96
C GLN A 121 -36.65 -3.36 -89.63
N ASN A 122 -36.81 -4.69 -89.62
CA ASN A 122 -36.65 -5.52 -88.42
C ASN A 122 -35.20 -5.50 -87.89
N ILE A 123 -34.20 -5.57 -88.78
CA ILE A 123 -32.78 -5.43 -88.40
C ILE A 123 -32.50 -4.04 -87.82
N GLN A 124 -33.05 -2.98 -88.43
CA GLN A 124 -32.89 -1.62 -87.92
C GLN A 124 -33.53 -1.46 -86.52
N MET A 125 -34.73 -2.01 -86.32
CA MET A 125 -35.41 -2.00 -85.02
C MET A 125 -34.62 -2.77 -83.95
N LEU A 126 -34.16 -3.98 -84.27
CA LEU A 126 -33.32 -4.79 -83.38
C LEU A 126 -32.00 -4.09 -83.02
N ALA A 127 -31.35 -3.42 -83.98
CA ALA A 127 -30.13 -2.65 -83.73
C ALA A 127 -30.39 -1.44 -82.81
N LEU A 128 -31.49 -0.71 -83.03
CA LEU A 128 -31.90 0.41 -82.17
C LEU A 128 -32.25 -0.07 -80.75
N GLU A 129 -32.93 -1.20 -80.61
CA GLU A 129 -33.27 -1.79 -79.32
C GLU A 129 -32.05 -2.32 -78.58
N ALA A 130 -31.13 -3.00 -79.28
CA ALA A 130 -29.84 -3.44 -78.75
C ALA A 130 -28.98 -2.24 -78.27
N HIS A 131 -28.92 -1.15 -79.04
CA HIS A 131 -28.24 0.07 -78.60
C HIS A 131 -28.93 0.73 -77.40
N ARG A 132 -30.26 0.81 -77.39
CA ARG A 132 -31.02 1.41 -76.28
C ARG A 132 -30.87 0.62 -74.98
N THR A 133 -30.93 -0.71 -75.06
CA THR A 133 -30.71 -1.61 -73.91
C THR A 133 -29.26 -1.56 -73.44
N ALA A 134 -28.26 -1.56 -74.34
CA ALA A 134 -26.86 -1.39 -73.97
C ALA A 134 -26.59 -0.04 -73.27
N LEU A 135 -27.13 1.07 -73.78
CA LEU A 135 -27.03 2.39 -73.14
C LEU A 135 -27.72 2.43 -71.78
N SER A 136 -28.90 1.80 -71.64
CA SER A 136 -29.59 1.67 -70.36
C SER A 136 -28.76 0.89 -69.34
N ASN A 137 -28.22 -0.27 -69.74
CA ASN A 137 -27.39 -1.13 -68.89
C ASN A 137 -26.06 -0.48 -68.51
N MET A 138 -25.44 0.29 -69.42
CA MET A 138 -24.28 1.13 -69.10
C MET A 138 -24.65 2.24 -68.11
N SER A 139 -25.80 2.90 -68.27
CA SER A 139 -26.27 3.93 -67.35
C SER A 139 -26.54 3.38 -65.94
N THR A 140 -27.16 2.21 -65.81
CA THR A 140 -27.39 1.56 -64.50
C THR A 140 -26.08 1.08 -63.87
N SER A 141 -25.15 0.54 -64.67
CA SER A 141 -23.81 0.17 -64.21
C SER A 141 -23.02 1.37 -63.67
N ILE A 142 -22.96 2.48 -64.43
CA ILE A 142 -22.30 3.72 -64.00
C ILE A 142 -22.92 4.27 -62.71
N LYS A 143 -24.25 4.28 -62.59
CA LYS A 143 -24.96 4.69 -61.36
C LYS A 143 -24.61 3.79 -60.16
N SER A 144 -24.54 2.47 -60.38
CA SER A 144 -24.15 1.50 -59.35
C SER A 144 -22.71 1.73 -58.86
N VAL A 145 -21.76 1.84 -59.80
CA VAL A 145 -20.35 2.14 -59.49
C VAL A 145 -20.20 3.49 -58.80
N TYR A 146 -20.96 4.52 -59.19
CA TYR A 146 -20.97 5.80 -58.49
C TYR A 146 -21.47 5.65 -57.04
N LYS A 147 -22.57 4.93 -56.81
CA LYS A 147 -23.11 4.66 -55.47
C LYS A 147 -22.09 3.94 -54.59
N GLN A 148 -21.48 2.87 -55.11
CA GLN A 148 -20.42 2.12 -54.42
C GLN A 148 -19.21 3.03 -54.09
N ASN A 149 -18.80 3.90 -55.02
CA ASN A 149 -17.71 4.86 -54.77
C ASN A 149 -18.07 5.93 -53.72
N VAL A 150 -19.35 6.25 -53.51
CA VAL A 150 -19.78 7.12 -52.40
C VAL A 150 -19.77 6.34 -51.08
N GLU A 151 -20.34 5.13 -51.05
CA GLU A 151 -20.34 4.23 -49.89
C GLU A 151 -18.91 3.93 -49.40
N MET A 152 -18.00 3.59 -50.33
CA MET A 152 -16.58 3.35 -50.06
C MET A 152 -15.89 4.58 -49.44
N ARG A 153 -16.18 5.79 -49.95
CA ARG A 153 -15.62 7.04 -49.41
C ARG A 153 -16.15 7.36 -48.01
N MET A 154 -17.42 7.09 -47.75
CA MET A 154 -18.01 7.22 -46.41
C MET A 154 -17.38 6.23 -45.43
N LEU A 155 -17.18 4.97 -45.84
CA LEU A 155 -16.54 3.94 -45.03
C LEU A 155 -15.06 4.25 -44.74
N LEU A 156 -14.30 4.72 -45.74
CA LEU A 156 -12.92 5.18 -45.57
C LEU A 156 -12.82 6.38 -44.62
N LYS A 157 -13.77 7.32 -44.70
CA LYS A 157 -13.84 8.46 -43.76
C LYS A 157 -14.07 7.97 -42.33
N TYR A 158 -15.06 7.10 -42.12
CA TYR A 158 -15.34 6.51 -40.80
C TYR A 158 -14.12 5.76 -40.23
N PHE A 159 -13.46 4.91 -41.03
CA PHE A 159 -12.26 4.21 -40.56
C PHE A 159 -11.10 5.16 -40.26
N LYS A 160 -10.90 6.23 -41.05
CA LYS A 160 -9.90 7.26 -40.77
C LYS A 160 -10.17 7.97 -39.44
N GLU A 161 -11.41 8.38 -39.20
CA GLU A 161 -11.83 9.01 -37.94
C GLU A 161 -11.65 8.06 -36.74
N LYS A 162 -12.01 6.79 -36.89
CA LYS A 162 -11.83 5.79 -35.84
C LYS A 162 -10.35 5.49 -35.57
N LEU A 163 -9.52 5.40 -36.61
CA LEU A 163 -8.07 5.21 -36.49
C LEU A 163 -7.40 6.42 -35.80
N GLN A 164 -7.81 7.64 -36.14
CA GLN A 164 -7.34 8.86 -35.49
C GLN A 164 -7.77 8.91 -34.00
N SER A 165 -9.01 8.51 -33.69
CA SER A 165 -9.49 8.40 -32.30
C SER A 165 -8.67 7.38 -31.51
N VAL A 166 -8.41 6.18 -32.06
CA VAL A 166 -7.59 5.15 -31.43
C VAL A 166 -6.15 5.63 -31.24
N SER A 167 -5.52 6.20 -32.27
CA SER A 167 -4.17 6.78 -32.18
C SER A 167 -4.08 7.88 -31.12
N SER A 168 -5.08 8.77 -31.02
CA SER A 168 -5.13 9.80 -29.97
C SER A 168 -5.21 9.18 -28.58
N SER A 169 -6.06 8.16 -28.40
CA SER A 169 -6.15 7.45 -27.11
C SER A 169 -4.88 6.65 -26.76
N SER A 170 -4.18 6.10 -27.75
CA SER A 170 -2.88 5.42 -27.53
C SER A 170 -1.83 6.41 -27.02
N SER A 171 -1.72 7.57 -27.67
CA SER A 171 -0.79 8.63 -27.25
C SER A 171 -1.10 9.16 -25.85
N GLN A 172 -2.38 9.31 -25.49
CA GLN A 172 -2.78 9.67 -24.12
C GLN A 172 -2.42 8.57 -23.11
N LEU A 173 -2.65 7.30 -23.43
CA LEU A 173 -2.32 6.17 -22.57
C LEU A 173 -0.80 6.03 -22.38
N GLU A 174 -0.01 6.25 -23.43
CA GLU A 174 1.46 6.29 -23.39
C GLU A 174 1.96 7.43 -22.50
N SER A 175 1.40 8.64 -22.63
CA SER A 175 1.73 9.78 -21.77
C SER A 175 1.42 9.51 -20.30
N LEU A 176 0.25 8.93 -20.00
CA LEU A 176 -0.12 8.54 -18.64
C LEU A 176 0.79 7.43 -18.08
N ASN A 177 1.16 6.43 -18.90
CA ASN A 177 2.11 5.39 -18.51
C ASN A 177 3.50 5.98 -18.19
N GLN A 178 3.98 6.95 -18.97
CA GLN A 178 5.23 7.66 -18.69
C GLN A 178 5.16 8.42 -17.36
N GLN A 179 4.05 9.12 -17.09
CA GLN A 179 3.85 9.81 -15.81
C GLN A 179 3.83 8.81 -14.63
N LEU A 180 3.04 7.74 -14.71
CA LEU A 180 2.98 6.70 -13.69
C LEU A 180 4.34 6.01 -13.45
N LEU A 181 5.15 5.85 -14.50
CA LEU A 181 6.52 5.34 -14.37
C LEU A 181 7.43 6.30 -13.60
N LEU A 182 7.32 7.61 -13.85
CA LEU A 182 8.06 8.63 -13.10
C LEU A 182 7.64 8.68 -11.63
N GLU A 183 6.33 8.66 -11.35
CA GLU A 183 5.77 8.64 -9.99
C GLU A 183 6.21 7.37 -9.23
N LYS A 184 6.11 6.19 -9.87
CA LYS A 184 6.61 4.92 -9.32
C LYS A 184 8.10 4.99 -8.98
N ASN A 185 8.92 5.60 -9.83
CA ASN A 185 10.35 5.75 -9.59
C ASN A 185 10.63 6.71 -8.42
N ALA A 186 9.92 7.83 -8.34
CA ALA A 186 10.02 8.79 -7.23
C ALA A 186 9.61 8.16 -5.88
N LEU A 187 8.48 7.45 -5.85
CA LEU A 187 8.03 6.71 -4.66
C LEU A 187 9.01 5.61 -4.27
N SER A 188 9.55 4.85 -5.24
CA SER A 188 10.55 3.81 -4.98
C SER A 188 11.86 4.38 -4.40
N TYR A 189 12.26 5.58 -4.82
CA TYR A 189 13.39 6.30 -4.22
C TYR A 189 13.07 6.76 -2.79
N LEU A 190 11.90 7.37 -2.56
CA LEU A 190 11.48 7.84 -1.24
C LEU A 190 11.40 6.70 -0.22
N VAL A 191 10.81 5.56 -0.60
CA VAL A 191 10.74 4.35 0.24
C VAL A 191 12.14 3.81 0.56
N ARG A 192 13.07 3.82 -0.41
CA ARG A 192 14.47 3.43 -0.18
C ARG A 192 15.18 4.35 0.81
N LYS A 193 14.97 5.67 0.68
CA LYS A 193 15.52 6.67 1.61
C LYS A 193 14.96 6.48 3.02
N LEU A 194 13.63 6.43 3.16
CA LEU A 194 12.96 6.30 4.47
C LEU A 194 13.32 4.98 5.16
N LYS A 195 13.55 3.90 4.41
CA LYS A 195 14.09 2.62 4.94
C LYS A 195 15.54 2.72 5.41
N ALA A 196 16.37 3.56 4.79
CA ALA A 196 17.74 3.82 5.25
C ALA A 196 17.74 4.70 6.51
N ASP A 197 16.94 5.77 6.53
CA ASP A 197 16.77 6.66 7.67
C ASP A 197 16.24 5.89 8.90
N PHE A 198 15.25 5.01 8.71
CA PHE A 198 14.73 4.13 9.77
C PHE A 198 15.80 3.16 10.32
N LYS A 199 16.63 2.56 9.45
CA LYS A 199 17.74 1.70 9.90
C LYS A 199 18.76 2.48 10.74
N HIS A 200 19.07 3.72 10.35
CA HIS A 200 19.98 4.58 11.11
C HIS A 200 19.39 4.97 12.47
N LEU A 201 18.11 5.32 12.52
CA LEU A 201 17.37 5.56 13.76
C LEU A 201 17.36 4.33 14.69
N LEU A 202 17.14 3.13 14.14
CA LEU A 202 17.15 1.89 14.91
C LEU A 202 18.54 1.61 15.51
N LEU A 203 19.61 1.75 14.71
CA LEU A 203 20.99 1.62 15.19
C LEU A 203 21.27 2.61 16.33
N LYS A 204 20.87 3.88 16.17
CA LYS A 204 21.03 4.90 17.22
C LYS A 204 20.22 4.57 18.49
N SER A 205 19.01 4.02 18.38
CA SER A 205 18.25 3.53 19.53
C SER A 205 19.02 2.46 20.29
N THR A 206 19.52 1.44 19.56
CA THR A 206 20.31 0.36 20.19
C THR A 206 21.63 0.84 20.81
N GLU A 207 22.28 1.86 20.23
CA GLU A 207 23.46 2.50 20.83
C GLU A 207 23.13 3.24 22.12
N GLN A 208 22.00 3.96 22.16
CA GLN A 208 21.50 4.63 23.35
C GLN A 208 21.08 3.64 24.44
N GLU A 209 20.39 2.55 24.09
CA GLU A 209 20.01 1.47 25.00
C GLU A 209 21.24 0.78 25.63
N ASN A 210 22.27 0.49 24.82
CA ASN A 210 23.55 -0.05 25.31
C ASN A 210 24.24 0.94 26.26
N ARG A 211 24.29 2.23 25.90
CA ARG A 211 24.89 3.27 26.73
C ARG A 211 24.13 3.49 28.05
N GLU A 212 22.81 3.36 28.04
CA GLU A 212 22.02 3.33 29.27
C GLU A 212 22.34 2.11 30.13
N ALA A 213 22.50 0.93 29.53
CA ALA A 213 22.88 -0.29 30.26
C ALA A 213 24.27 -0.16 30.91
N GLU A 214 25.25 0.38 30.19
CA GLU A 214 26.58 0.70 30.72
C GLU A 214 26.52 1.67 31.90
N LEU A 215 25.74 2.76 31.77
CA LEU A 215 25.57 3.77 32.82
C LEU A 215 24.85 3.19 34.05
N LYS A 216 23.79 2.39 33.86
CA LYS A 216 23.09 1.69 34.95
C LYS A 216 24.04 0.72 35.67
N GLN A 217 24.88 0.00 34.93
CA GLN A 217 25.88 -0.89 35.52
C GLN A 217 26.97 -0.13 36.28
N ALA A 218 27.46 0.99 35.74
CA ALA A 218 28.45 1.84 36.41
C ALA A 218 27.90 2.46 37.71
N LEU A 219 26.64 2.92 37.69
CA LEU A 219 25.95 3.45 38.86
C LEU A 219 25.77 2.36 39.93
N SER A 220 25.35 1.15 39.55
CA SER A 220 25.22 0.03 40.49
C SER A 220 26.56 -0.38 41.13
N ARG A 221 27.68 -0.35 40.38
CA ARG A 221 29.02 -0.54 40.96
C ARG A 221 29.34 0.55 41.99
N ALA A 222 29.11 1.83 41.65
CA ALA A 222 29.36 2.94 42.55
C ALA A 222 28.51 2.84 43.84
N GLU A 223 27.23 2.47 43.73
CA GLU A 223 26.36 2.22 44.89
C GLU A 223 26.89 1.07 45.78
N GLN A 224 27.38 -0.01 45.18
CA GLN A 224 28.00 -1.11 45.93
C GLN A 224 29.28 -0.65 46.65
N GLU A 225 30.16 0.10 45.98
CA GLU A 225 31.36 0.69 46.56
C GLU A 225 31.04 1.66 47.71
N PHE A 226 30.05 2.54 47.54
CA PHE A 226 29.57 3.43 48.61
C PHE A 226 28.96 2.68 49.79
N ASN A 227 28.20 1.61 49.55
CA ASN A 227 27.64 0.78 50.62
C ASN A 227 28.74 0.02 51.39
N MET A 228 29.75 -0.51 50.69
CA MET A 228 30.93 -1.11 51.31
C MET A 228 31.75 -0.08 52.11
N PHE A 229 31.96 1.12 51.57
CA PHE A 229 32.63 2.21 52.28
C PHE A 229 31.86 2.63 53.54
N ARG A 230 30.53 2.81 53.43
CA ARG A 230 29.66 3.12 54.58
C ARG A 230 29.76 2.05 55.65
N LYS A 231 29.69 0.77 55.28
CA LYS A 231 29.81 -0.35 56.23
C LYS A 231 31.18 -0.34 56.92
N ASN A 232 32.27 -0.25 56.16
CA ASN A 232 33.63 -0.20 56.73
C ASN A 232 33.81 1.01 57.67
N ALA A 233 33.20 2.15 57.35
CA ALA A 233 33.23 3.34 58.20
C ALA A 233 32.39 3.16 59.48
N THR A 234 31.21 2.54 59.42
CA THR A 234 30.41 2.23 60.62
C THR A 234 31.09 1.21 61.51
N ASP A 235 31.69 0.17 60.92
CA ASP A 235 32.40 -0.89 61.65
C ASP A 235 33.63 -0.28 62.38
N LEU A 236 34.43 0.55 61.70
CA LEU A 236 35.56 1.27 62.30
C LEU A 236 35.14 2.25 63.41
N LEU A 237 33.98 2.90 63.30
CA LEU A 237 33.44 3.77 64.35
C LEU A 237 32.98 2.95 65.56
N ALA A 238 32.30 1.82 65.33
CA ALA A 238 31.86 0.91 66.40
C ALA A 238 33.05 0.32 67.17
N ASP A 239 34.13 -0.07 66.48
CA ASP A 239 35.36 -0.55 67.13
C ASP A 239 36.01 0.52 68.01
N LYS A 240 36.13 1.76 67.50
CA LYS A 240 36.66 2.90 68.26
C LYS A 240 35.77 3.26 69.45
N GLU A 241 34.45 3.22 69.28
CA GLU A 241 33.52 3.43 70.38
C GLU A 241 33.70 2.36 71.46
N LEU A 242 33.79 1.08 71.08
CA LEU A 242 34.02 -0.03 71.99
C LEU A 242 35.36 0.10 72.75
N GLU A 243 36.44 0.53 72.08
CA GLU A 243 37.71 0.85 72.76
C GLU A 243 37.58 2.03 73.73
N SER A 244 36.86 3.07 73.35
CA SER A 244 36.61 4.24 74.20
C SER A 244 35.79 3.85 75.44
N GLN A 245 34.75 3.03 75.29
CA GLN A 245 33.93 2.50 76.38
C GLN A 245 34.78 1.65 77.34
N LYS A 246 35.60 0.72 76.83
CA LYS A 246 36.59 -0.05 77.62
C LYS A 246 37.60 0.84 78.35
N SER A 247 37.95 1.99 77.79
CA SER A 247 38.81 2.99 78.45
C SER A 247 38.09 3.72 79.57
N ILE A 248 36.88 4.22 79.31
CA ILE A 248 35.99 4.88 80.28
C ILE A 248 35.68 3.97 81.46
N GLU A 249 35.40 2.68 81.23
CA GLU A 249 35.22 1.70 82.30
C GLU A 249 36.44 1.56 83.20
N ARG A 250 37.65 1.44 82.62
CA ARG A 250 38.91 1.34 83.38
C ARG A 250 39.13 2.59 84.23
N LEU A 251 38.94 3.77 83.65
CA LEU A 251 39.06 5.05 84.36
C LEU A 251 38.02 5.17 85.49
N ASN A 252 36.76 4.77 85.25
CA ASN A 252 35.71 4.76 86.27
C ASN A 252 36.03 3.83 87.45
N ARG A 253 36.60 2.63 87.19
CA ARG A 253 37.07 1.71 88.25
C ARG A 253 38.19 2.35 89.09
N ILE A 254 39.17 3.01 88.46
CA ILE A 254 40.25 3.73 89.15
C ILE A 254 39.67 4.88 89.99
N ALA A 255 38.80 5.71 89.41
CA ALA A 255 38.15 6.82 90.12
C ALA A 255 37.31 6.33 91.32
N GLN A 256 36.65 5.17 91.22
CA GLN A 256 35.91 4.58 92.33
C GLN A 256 36.86 4.12 93.47
N ILE A 257 38.02 3.57 93.14
CA ILE A 257 39.05 3.19 94.12
C ILE A 257 39.60 4.44 94.82
N GLU A 258 39.90 5.52 94.08
CA GLU A 258 40.38 6.78 94.66
C GLU A 258 39.32 7.48 95.51
N ARG A 259 38.04 7.46 95.13
CA ARG A 259 36.95 7.92 96.02
C ARG A 259 36.92 7.13 97.33
N LYS A 260 37.09 5.79 97.29
CA LYS A 260 37.18 4.94 98.49
C LYS A 260 38.45 5.17 99.33
N ARG A 261 39.58 5.54 98.70
CA ARG A 261 40.81 5.94 99.41
C ARG A 261 40.62 7.29 100.10
N THR A 262 40.15 8.28 99.34
CA THR A 262 39.85 9.64 99.81
C THR A 262 38.83 9.65 100.96
N ALA A 263 37.75 8.88 100.86
CA ALA A 263 36.77 8.74 101.94
C ALA A 263 37.37 8.18 103.24
N ARG A 264 38.31 7.22 103.14
CA ARG A 264 39.05 6.70 104.32
C ARG A 264 40.01 7.74 104.90
N VAL A 265 40.64 8.56 104.06
CA VAL A 265 41.49 9.68 104.52
C VAL A 265 40.63 10.72 105.26
N TYR A 266 39.48 11.12 104.72
CA TYR A 266 38.55 12.02 105.41
C TYR A 266 38.03 11.44 106.73
N ALA A 267 37.66 10.16 106.77
CA ALA A 267 37.23 9.50 108.00
C ALA A 267 38.34 9.48 109.07
N LEU A 268 39.59 9.24 108.68
CA LEU A 268 40.75 9.30 109.57
C LEU A 268 41.03 10.73 110.04
N ALA A 269 41.00 11.71 109.14
CA ALA A 269 41.20 13.12 109.45
C ALA A 269 40.14 13.61 110.46
N ASN A 270 38.86 13.31 110.22
CA ASN A 270 37.78 13.66 111.14
C ASN A 270 37.93 12.96 112.50
N ARG A 271 38.42 11.72 112.55
CA ARG A 271 38.71 11.02 113.80
C ARG A 271 39.84 11.67 114.60
N ILE A 272 40.91 12.10 113.91
CA ILE A 272 42.04 12.82 114.52
C ILE A 272 41.57 14.20 115.02
N LEU A 273 40.73 14.90 114.26
CA LEU A 273 40.15 16.19 114.66
C LEU A 273 39.21 16.03 115.87
N ALA A 274 38.38 14.98 115.92
CA ALA A 274 37.56 14.67 117.08
C ALA A 274 38.42 14.38 118.32
N GLN A 275 39.38 13.45 118.23
CA GLN A 275 40.32 13.16 119.33
C GLN A 275 41.09 14.40 119.81
N ARG A 276 41.45 15.31 118.89
CA ARG A 276 42.07 16.58 119.24
C ARG A 276 41.09 17.51 119.96
N SER A 277 39.84 17.59 119.49
CA SER A 277 38.78 18.38 120.13
C SER A 277 38.51 17.88 121.56
N ASP A 278 38.41 16.56 121.77
CA ASP A 278 38.22 15.95 123.09
C ASP A 278 39.36 16.34 124.06
N VAL A 279 40.60 16.35 123.57
CA VAL A 279 41.79 16.76 124.34
C VAL A 279 41.80 18.27 124.60
N GLU A 280 41.44 19.10 123.62
CA GLU A 280 41.31 20.55 123.80
C GLU A 280 40.21 20.91 124.80
N GLU A 281 39.06 20.23 124.76
CA GLU A 281 37.97 20.37 125.73
C GLU A 281 38.39 19.95 127.14
N PHE A 282 39.10 18.83 127.29
CA PHE A 282 39.67 18.42 128.57
C PHE A 282 40.62 19.48 129.16
N PHE A 283 41.56 20.00 128.36
CA PHE A 283 42.48 21.04 128.83
C PHE A 283 41.79 22.37 129.16
N LEU A 284 40.82 22.79 128.36
CA LEU A 284 40.03 24.00 128.64
C LEU A 284 39.21 23.84 129.93
N THR A 285 38.63 22.66 130.15
CA THR A 285 37.89 22.33 131.38
C THR A 285 38.82 22.35 132.59
N SER A 286 39.95 21.64 132.55
CA SER A 286 40.93 21.63 133.64
C SER A 286 41.51 23.03 133.94
N LEU A 287 41.76 23.85 132.92
CA LEU A 287 42.19 25.24 133.11
C LEU A 287 41.07 26.10 133.72
N ASN A 288 39.81 25.87 133.37
CA ASN A 288 38.67 26.58 133.94
C ASN A 288 38.44 26.19 135.41
N GLU A 289 38.53 24.89 135.75
CA GLU A 289 38.51 24.39 137.12
C GLU A 289 39.62 25.04 137.96
N VAL A 290 40.87 25.02 137.47
CA VAL A 290 41.99 25.65 138.19
C VAL A 290 41.81 27.17 138.32
N ARG A 291 41.27 27.87 137.31
CA ARG A 291 40.98 29.31 137.43
C ARG A 291 39.87 29.62 138.41
N ASN A 292 38.82 28.79 138.47
CA ASN A 292 37.80 28.90 139.50
C ASN A 292 38.40 28.68 140.88
N GLU A 293 39.30 27.70 141.03
CA GLU A 293 39.95 27.38 142.29
C GLU A 293 40.99 28.43 142.73
N ILE A 294 41.66 29.08 141.78
CA ILE A 294 42.43 30.32 142.02
C ILE A 294 41.49 31.42 142.51
N ALA A 295 40.36 31.66 141.82
CA ALA A 295 39.44 32.72 142.21
C ALA A 295 38.83 32.49 143.61
N THR A 296 38.48 31.24 143.97
CA THR A 296 37.98 30.88 145.30
C THR A 296 39.08 30.98 146.36
N THR A 297 40.27 30.44 146.12
CA THR A 297 41.39 30.52 147.09
C THR A 297 41.88 31.94 147.29
N GLN A 298 41.95 32.78 146.25
CA GLN A 298 42.28 34.20 146.38
C GLN A 298 41.19 34.98 147.12
N ALA A 299 39.90 34.69 146.87
CA ALA A 299 38.79 35.30 147.60
C ALA A 299 38.77 34.90 149.08
N ASN A 300 39.05 33.62 149.38
CA ASN A 300 39.16 33.10 150.73
C ASN A 300 40.39 33.68 151.44
N TYR A 301 41.57 33.65 150.83
CA TYR A 301 42.78 34.27 151.38
C TYR A 301 42.57 35.76 151.68
N LYS A 302 41.89 36.50 150.79
CA LYS A 302 41.54 37.91 151.04
C LYS A 302 40.57 38.07 152.21
N ARG A 303 39.57 37.20 152.35
CA ARG A 303 38.62 37.18 153.48
C ARG A 303 39.33 36.83 154.79
N ASP A 304 40.16 35.80 154.79
CA ASP A 304 40.84 35.27 155.97
C ASP A 304 41.95 36.20 156.45
N ALA A 305 42.74 36.77 155.53
CA ALA A 305 43.72 37.80 155.86
C ALA A 305 43.05 39.06 156.44
N LYS A 306 41.85 39.42 155.93
CA LYS A 306 41.06 40.53 156.48
C LYS A 306 40.51 40.19 157.87
N ALA A 307 39.92 39.02 158.04
CA ALA A 307 39.39 38.56 159.32
C ALA A 307 40.50 38.42 160.38
N ALA A 308 41.69 37.90 160.00
CA ALA A 308 42.84 37.80 160.88
C ALA A 308 43.38 39.19 161.27
N TYR A 309 43.43 40.14 160.33
CA TYR A 309 43.81 41.53 160.61
C TYR A 309 42.81 42.21 161.56
N GLU A 310 41.51 42.14 161.27
CA GLU A 310 40.44 42.70 162.11
C GLU A 310 40.38 42.03 163.50
N THR A 311 40.62 40.72 163.57
CA THR A 311 40.68 39.99 164.85
C THR A 311 41.89 40.44 165.67
N ARG A 312 43.07 40.54 165.07
CA ARG A 312 44.29 41.01 165.76
C ARG A 312 44.17 42.49 166.17
N PHE A 313 43.55 43.32 165.34
CA PHE A 313 43.24 44.71 165.66
C PHE A 313 42.26 44.82 166.84
N ARG A 314 41.21 43.98 166.87
CA ARG A 314 40.24 43.92 167.97
C ARG A 314 40.85 43.39 169.27
N LEU A 315 41.71 42.36 169.20
CA LEU A 315 42.46 41.86 170.36
C LEU A 315 43.41 42.91 170.92
N ALA A 316 44.07 43.69 170.04
CA ALA A 316 44.92 44.80 170.45
C ALA A 316 44.14 45.96 171.08
N TYR A 317 42.93 46.25 170.59
CA TYR A 317 42.02 47.22 171.21
C TYR A 317 41.63 46.82 172.65
N TYR A 318 41.50 45.52 172.93
CA TYR A 318 41.29 44.99 174.28
C TYR A 318 42.59 44.79 175.08
N GLY A 319 43.75 45.23 174.59
CA GLY A 319 45.04 45.13 175.27
C GLY A 319 45.65 43.72 175.32
N ALA A 320 45.07 42.75 174.61
CA ALA A 320 45.53 41.35 174.63
C ALA A 320 46.63 41.04 173.58
N ALA A 321 46.97 42.01 172.73
CA ALA A 321 47.99 41.91 171.68
C ALA A 321 48.48 43.30 171.24
N ASP A 322 49.56 43.36 170.47
CA ASP A 322 49.97 44.61 169.80
C ASP A 322 49.14 44.90 168.54
N TYR A 323 48.91 46.19 168.26
CA TYR A 323 48.20 46.63 167.06
C TYR A 323 48.91 46.15 165.78
N PRO A 324 48.19 45.48 164.86
CA PRO A 324 48.82 44.94 163.66
C PRO A 324 49.21 46.06 162.67
N PRO A 325 50.39 45.98 162.03
CA PRO A 325 50.83 46.95 161.01
C PRO A 325 49.79 47.12 159.91
N THR A 326 49.53 48.35 159.47
CA THR A 326 48.49 48.69 158.49
C THR A 326 48.64 47.88 157.20
N LYS A 327 47.72 46.93 156.97
CA LYS A 327 47.68 46.09 155.77
C LYS A 327 46.56 46.53 154.83
N THR A 328 46.85 46.68 153.55
CA THR A 328 45.87 47.15 152.55
C THR A 328 45.13 46.02 151.86
N PHE A 329 43.80 46.12 151.82
CA PHE A 329 42.89 45.13 151.20
C PHE A 329 42.21 45.64 149.91
N GLN A 330 42.45 46.89 149.52
CA GLN A 330 41.98 47.47 148.26
C GLN A 330 43.09 47.37 147.20
N PRO A 331 42.77 46.98 145.96
CA PRO A 331 43.75 46.99 144.87
C PRO A 331 44.09 48.42 144.43
N GLY A 332 45.35 48.67 144.06
CA GLY A 332 45.78 49.92 143.41
C GLY A 332 46.35 51.01 144.31
N LEU A 333 46.32 50.87 145.64
CA LEU A 333 47.03 51.79 146.54
C LEU A 333 48.52 51.37 146.68
N PRO A 334 49.50 52.28 146.52
CA PRO A 334 50.92 51.98 146.71
C PRO A 334 51.23 51.82 148.20
N SER A 335 51.15 50.59 148.68
CA SER A 335 51.41 50.19 150.06
C SER A 335 52.58 49.20 150.10
N THR A 336 53.49 49.37 151.07
CA THR A 336 54.62 48.45 151.29
C THR A 336 54.20 47.11 151.90
N ASN A 337 52.94 46.96 152.31
CA ASN A 337 52.37 45.73 152.87
C ASN A 337 50.92 45.54 152.39
N SER A 338 50.78 44.88 151.25
CA SER A 338 49.50 44.64 150.58
C SER A 338 49.22 43.15 150.43
N VAL A 339 47.98 42.72 150.67
CA VAL A 339 47.54 41.33 150.41
C VAL A 339 47.78 40.93 148.95
N TYR A 340 47.75 41.90 148.03
CA TYR A 340 47.99 41.67 146.62
C TYR A 340 49.45 41.34 146.28
N ASP A 341 50.42 41.71 147.13
CA ASP A 341 51.82 41.34 146.92
C ASP A 341 52.12 39.92 147.44
N ASP A 342 51.42 39.47 148.48
CA ASP A 342 51.39 38.04 148.87
C ASP A 342 50.85 37.19 147.70
N MET A 343 49.75 37.62 147.07
CA MET A 343 49.16 36.95 145.91
C MET A 343 50.09 36.95 144.68
N LYS A 344 50.84 38.04 144.42
CA LYS A 344 51.88 38.05 143.37
C LYS A 344 53.01 37.09 143.69
N THR A 345 53.40 36.99 144.96
CA THR A 345 54.45 36.05 145.40
C THR A 345 54.02 34.60 145.20
N ALA A 346 52.76 34.26 145.46
CA ALA A 346 52.18 32.94 145.18
C ALA A 346 52.13 32.57 143.68
N ASN A 347 52.18 33.57 142.78
CA ASN A 347 52.28 33.35 141.33
C ASN A 347 53.71 33.03 140.85
N CYS A 348 54.75 33.28 141.66
CA CYS A 348 56.13 33.00 141.29
C CYS A 348 56.45 31.50 141.40
N MET A 349 57.26 30.97 140.48
CA MET A 349 57.71 29.58 140.53
C MET A 349 58.89 29.42 141.52
N PRO A 350 58.88 28.43 142.41
CA PRO A 350 60.03 28.11 143.24
C PRO A 350 61.19 27.67 142.34
N SER A 351 62.35 28.33 142.49
CA SER A 351 63.38 28.33 141.43
C SER A 351 64.45 27.23 141.54
N HIS A 352 64.42 26.36 142.57
CA HIS A 352 65.59 25.52 142.91
C HIS A 352 65.32 24.09 143.40
N THR A 353 64.07 23.62 143.49
CA THR A 353 63.72 22.35 144.17
C THR A 353 62.85 21.43 143.33
N LYS A 354 62.97 20.11 143.56
CA LYS A 354 62.03 19.09 143.05
C LYS A 354 60.72 19.18 143.84
N VAL A 355 59.88 20.15 143.50
CA VAL A 355 58.57 20.34 144.13
C VAL A 355 57.58 19.31 143.59
N GLN A 356 56.84 18.63 144.47
CA GLN A 356 55.80 17.68 144.09
C GLN A 356 54.52 18.43 143.67
N PHE A 357 53.71 17.86 142.77
CA PHE A 357 52.50 18.53 142.26
C PHE A 357 51.51 18.93 143.38
N CYS A 358 51.46 18.17 144.46
CA CYS A 358 50.61 18.46 145.63
C CYS A 358 51.03 19.75 146.38
N GLU A 359 52.31 20.12 146.34
CA GLU A 359 52.91 21.24 147.08
C GLU A 359 52.78 22.59 146.35
N LEU A 360 52.34 22.57 145.08
CA LEU A 360 52.17 23.78 144.27
C LEU A 360 50.88 24.54 144.63
N THR A 361 50.96 25.87 144.65
CA THR A 361 49.78 26.75 144.69
C THR A 361 48.92 26.56 143.44
N TRP A 362 47.65 26.95 143.49
CA TRP A 362 46.77 26.81 142.32
C TRP A 362 47.25 27.68 141.14
N GLU A 363 47.82 28.84 141.41
CA GLU A 363 48.48 29.71 140.43
C GLU A 363 49.68 29.04 139.76
N GLN A 364 50.49 28.30 140.52
CA GLN A 364 51.60 27.52 139.96
C GLN A 364 51.09 26.32 139.14
N LYS A 365 49.99 25.68 139.57
CA LYS A 365 49.32 24.60 138.82
C LYS A 365 48.75 25.08 137.49
N GLU A 366 48.15 26.28 137.42
CA GLU A 366 47.69 26.87 136.14
C GLU A 366 48.85 27.04 135.17
N ARG A 367 49.99 27.59 135.64
CA ARG A 367 51.20 27.76 134.80
C ARG A 367 51.76 26.44 134.29
N VAL A 368 51.69 25.36 135.07
CA VAL A 368 52.11 24.02 134.62
C VAL A 368 51.17 23.51 133.52
N LEU A 369 49.85 23.63 133.69
CA LEU A 369 48.86 23.22 132.68
C LEU A 369 48.93 24.07 131.40
N ALA A 370 49.08 25.39 131.53
CA ALA A 370 49.24 26.30 130.40
C ALA A 370 50.52 26.02 129.62
N ASN A 371 51.64 25.74 130.30
CA ASN A 371 52.87 25.31 129.65
C ASN A 371 52.74 23.93 129.00
N LEU A 372 52.02 22.97 129.60
CA LEU A 372 51.77 21.66 129.01
C LEU A 372 50.93 21.79 127.73
N PHE A 373 49.87 22.59 127.75
CA PHE A 373 49.05 22.88 126.58
C PHE A 373 49.86 23.60 125.48
N ALA A 374 50.70 24.58 125.86
CA ALA A 374 51.62 25.23 124.94
C ALA A 374 52.66 24.25 124.36
N GLN A 375 53.19 23.32 125.15
CA GLN A 375 54.16 22.31 124.72
C GLN A 375 53.53 21.23 123.81
N MET A 376 52.26 20.88 124.03
CA MET A 376 51.52 19.97 123.16
C MET A 376 51.17 20.62 121.81
N ASN A 377 50.80 21.90 121.81
CA ASN A 377 50.51 22.65 120.58
C ASN A 377 51.77 23.12 119.83
N ALA A 378 52.87 23.38 120.53
CA ALA A 378 54.20 23.58 119.97
C ALA A 378 54.79 22.23 119.52
N GLY A 379 54.14 21.62 118.52
CA GLY A 379 54.42 20.28 118.01
C GLY A 379 55.91 20.03 117.84
N ARG A 380 56.36 18.85 118.33
CA ARG A 380 57.78 18.48 118.48
C ARG A 380 58.62 18.89 117.28
N LYS A 381 59.43 19.95 117.42
CA LYS A 381 60.48 20.32 116.46
C LYS A 381 61.65 19.34 116.52
N GLN A 382 61.39 18.05 116.26
CA GLN A 382 62.45 17.08 116.00
C GLN A 382 63.04 17.32 114.61
N LYS A 383 64.37 17.17 114.53
CA LYS A 383 65.15 17.25 113.29
C LYS A 383 64.53 16.35 112.22
N ARG A 384 64.26 16.90 111.03
CA ARG A 384 64.03 16.11 109.82
C ARG A 384 65.37 15.52 109.34
N SER A 385 65.74 14.37 109.89
CA SER A 385 66.73 13.49 109.28
C SER A 385 66.01 12.47 108.40
N SER A 386 66.26 12.53 107.08
CA SER A 386 66.23 11.44 106.09
C SER A 386 65.19 10.31 106.24
N LEU A 387 64.32 10.17 105.23
CA LEU A 387 63.86 8.90 104.61
C LEU A 387 63.16 9.27 103.26
N PRO A 388 62.95 8.33 102.32
CA PRO A 388 63.41 8.55 100.94
C PRO A 388 62.29 8.86 99.94
N ALA A 389 62.71 9.24 98.74
CA ALA A 389 61.83 9.40 97.59
C ALA A 389 61.12 8.08 97.24
N ILE A 390 59.78 8.11 97.24
CA ILE A 390 58.94 7.15 96.53
C ILE A 390 58.25 7.94 95.42
N GLY A 391 58.50 7.54 94.17
CA GLY A 391 58.12 8.30 93.00
C GLY A 391 56.60 8.50 92.88
N SER A 392 56.17 9.76 92.86
CA SER A 392 54.83 10.14 92.42
C SER A 392 54.96 10.72 91.02
N SER A 393 54.76 9.88 89.99
CA SER A 393 54.57 10.38 88.63
C SER A 393 53.21 11.07 88.57
N SER A 394 53.21 12.39 88.73
CA SER A 394 52.05 13.25 88.56
C SER A 394 52.28 14.16 87.37
N ALA A 395 52.02 13.62 86.18
CA ALA A 395 51.78 14.45 85.01
C ALA A 395 50.35 14.98 85.13
N LEU A 396 50.19 16.21 85.59
CA LEU A 396 48.94 16.96 85.47
C LEU A 396 49.20 18.17 84.59
N CYS A 397 48.44 18.27 83.50
CA CYS A 397 48.44 19.46 82.65
C CYS A 397 48.01 20.68 83.46
N THR A 398 48.70 21.81 83.26
CA THR A 398 48.17 23.13 83.60
C THR A 398 47.76 23.83 82.31
N PRO A 399 46.61 24.51 82.28
CA PRO A 399 46.30 25.48 81.24
C PRO A 399 46.93 26.83 81.61
N THR A 400 47.43 27.56 80.62
CA THR A 400 47.78 28.98 80.73
C THR A 400 47.33 29.70 79.46
N GLU A 401 46.33 30.56 79.60
CA GLU A 401 46.00 31.61 78.64
C GLU A 401 46.85 32.86 78.94
N GLY A 402 47.05 33.76 77.96
CA GLY A 402 47.50 35.13 78.24
C GLY A 402 48.82 35.61 77.60
N GLU A 403 48.76 35.87 76.28
CA GLU A 403 49.12 37.15 75.64
C GLU A 403 50.53 37.84 75.65
N HIS A 404 50.77 38.51 74.50
CA HIS A 404 51.63 39.67 74.20
C HIS A 404 53.17 39.58 73.93
N HIS A 405 53.48 39.70 72.62
CA HIS A 405 54.59 40.47 71.98
C HIS A 405 56.06 39.98 72.16
N SER A 406 57.02 40.19 71.23
CA SER A 406 57.11 41.06 70.04
C SER A 406 58.22 40.63 69.03
N LYS A 407 58.20 41.19 67.81
CA LYS A 407 59.28 41.31 66.77
C LYS A 407 59.62 40.06 65.91
N ASN A 408 59.30 40.09 64.60
CA ASN A 408 60.09 40.54 63.43
C ASN A 408 61.24 39.55 63.10
N THR A 409 61.38 38.98 61.89
CA THR A 409 61.43 39.57 60.53
C THR A 409 60.66 38.72 59.49
N ASP A 410 59.75 39.27 58.68
CA ASP A 410 59.95 39.94 57.36
C ASP A 410 60.31 39.04 56.15
N THR A 411 59.44 39.11 55.13
CA THR A 411 59.58 38.90 53.65
C THR A 411 58.28 38.26 53.12
N SER A 412 57.19 39.00 52.85
CA SER A 412 56.86 39.74 51.58
C SER A 412 56.99 38.87 50.31
N MET A 413 56.01 38.73 49.39
CA MET A 413 54.96 39.65 48.89
C MET A 413 53.71 38.84 48.43
N THR A 414 52.44 39.13 48.77
CA THR A 414 51.54 40.28 48.45
C THR A 414 50.98 40.28 46.98
N PRO A 415 49.79 40.88 46.66
CA PRO A 415 48.53 40.11 46.56
C PRO A 415 47.55 40.65 45.46
N ASN A 416 46.23 40.64 45.76
CA ASN A 416 45.07 41.37 45.19
C ASN A 416 44.09 40.49 44.38
N SER A 417 42.79 40.29 44.71
CA SER A 417 41.69 41.11 45.28
C SER A 417 40.86 41.86 44.24
N THR A 418 39.55 41.54 44.14
CA THR A 418 38.48 42.55 44.03
C THR A 418 37.09 41.98 44.30
N THR A 419 36.28 42.80 44.96
CA THR A 419 34.81 42.85 44.84
C THR A 419 34.46 44.01 43.86
N ASP A 420 33.23 44.45 43.58
CA ASP A 420 31.95 44.27 44.27
C ASP A 420 30.73 44.35 43.33
N THR A 421 29.64 43.72 43.77
CA THR A 421 28.23 44.17 43.80
C THR A 421 27.71 45.28 42.82
N GLU A 422 26.53 44.99 42.25
CA GLU A 422 25.38 45.88 41.92
C GLU A 422 25.05 46.43 40.50
N ILE A 423 23.72 46.37 40.22
CA ILE A 423 22.84 47.19 39.36
C ILE A 423 23.03 47.19 37.82
N GLY A 424 21.93 46.90 37.10
CA GLY A 424 21.84 47.17 35.64
C GLY A 424 20.58 46.66 34.91
N ALA A 425 19.40 47.21 35.19
CA ALA A 425 18.14 46.78 34.55
C ALA A 425 17.94 47.26 33.09
N ARG A 426 17.28 46.44 32.25
CA ARG A 426 16.45 46.82 31.07
C ARG A 426 15.61 45.62 30.62
N LYS A 427 14.28 45.61 30.79
CA LYS A 427 13.19 46.19 29.94
C LYS A 427 12.60 45.16 28.96
N GLY A 428 11.27 44.94 29.02
CA GLY A 428 10.48 44.43 27.87
C GLY A 428 9.68 43.14 28.09
N SER A 429 8.54 43.24 28.79
CA SER A 429 7.41 42.26 28.70
C SER A 429 6.48 42.67 27.52
N PRO A 430 5.25 42.11 27.33
CA PRO A 430 4.63 40.85 27.80
C PRO A 430 3.89 40.09 26.64
N LEU A 431 2.88 39.24 26.98
CA LEU A 431 1.75 38.74 26.14
C LEU A 431 2.05 37.48 25.29
N LYS A 432 1.13 36.53 25.05
CA LYS A 432 -0.25 36.30 25.56
C LYS A 432 -0.70 34.85 25.31
N LEU A 433 -1.65 34.34 26.10
CA LEU A 433 -2.63 33.33 25.63
C LEU A 433 -3.67 34.01 24.70
N PRO A 434 -4.22 33.27 23.74
CA PRO A 434 -5.62 32.81 23.83
C PRO A 434 -5.73 31.29 23.52
N GLU A 435 -6.70 30.52 24.01
CA GLU A 435 -8.16 30.73 24.14
C GLU A 435 -8.92 30.59 22.80
N GLU A 436 -10.16 30.09 22.88
CA GLU A 436 -10.89 29.36 21.84
C GLU A 436 -11.25 30.15 20.57
N LEU A 437 -11.57 29.42 19.49
CA LEU A 437 -12.66 29.80 18.58
C LEU A 437 -13.18 28.59 17.79
N CYS A 438 -14.49 28.36 17.87
CA CYS A 438 -15.23 27.42 17.02
C CYS A 438 -15.35 27.94 15.58
N LEU A 439 -15.51 27.04 14.61
CA LEU A 439 -16.29 27.29 13.39
C LEU A 439 -16.88 25.98 12.83
N ASP A 440 -18.20 25.96 12.74
CA ASP A 440 -19.12 25.17 11.89
C ASP A 440 -18.57 24.98 10.43
N VAL A 441 -18.92 24.02 9.54
CA VAL A 441 -20.08 23.10 9.25
C VAL A 441 -19.79 22.50 7.82
N PRO A 442 -20.58 21.61 7.16
CA PRO A 442 -21.43 20.46 7.51
C PRO A 442 -20.93 19.10 6.89
N GLY A 443 -21.61 17.96 7.16
CA GLY A 443 -21.42 16.75 6.32
C GLY A 443 -22.03 15.43 6.85
N SER A 444 -23.34 15.24 6.63
CA SER A 444 -24.12 14.03 6.96
C SER A 444 -23.83 12.84 6.00
N PRO A 445 -24.43 11.64 6.16
CA PRO A 445 -24.22 10.65 7.24
C PRO A 445 -23.77 9.28 6.69
N ARG A 446 -23.37 8.34 7.56
CA ARG A 446 -23.58 6.90 7.32
C ARG A 446 -23.64 6.12 8.63
N SER A 447 -24.85 5.66 8.95
CA SER A 447 -25.06 4.44 9.72
C SER A 447 -24.34 3.27 9.03
N ASP A 448 -23.91 2.30 9.84
CA ASP A 448 -24.15 0.86 9.63
C ASP A 448 -23.40 0.10 10.75
N ALA A 449 -24.15 -0.35 11.75
CA ALA A 449 -23.67 -1.25 12.79
C ALA A 449 -24.63 -2.44 12.84
N GLU A 450 -24.13 -3.61 12.45
CA GLU A 450 -24.93 -4.78 12.14
C GLU A 450 -25.57 -5.40 13.38
N ASN A 451 -26.84 -5.77 13.26
CA ASN A 451 -27.49 -6.78 14.08
C ASN A 451 -28.63 -7.37 13.26
N HIS A 452 -28.47 -8.60 12.76
CA HIS A 452 -29.48 -9.64 12.91
C HIS A 452 -29.01 -11.01 12.41
N GLU A 453 -29.11 -12.00 13.30
CA GLU A 453 -29.15 -13.41 12.96
C GLU A 453 -30.36 -13.73 12.05
N LYS A 454 -30.21 -14.62 11.04
CA LYS A 454 -30.71 -16.02 11.08
C LYS A 454 -30.65 -16.76 9.72
N PRO A 455 -30.75 -18.11 9.69
CA PRO A 455 -30.27 -18.91 8.57
C PRO A 455 -31.35 -19.57 7.69
N CYS A 456 -31.01 -19.79 6.42
CA CYS A 456 -31.51 -20.86 5.53
C CYS A 456 -30.39 -21.16 4.52
N GLY A 457 -30.15 -22.37 4.03
CA GLY A 457 -30.73 -23.67 4.36
C GLY A 457 -30.10 -24.72 3.43
N SER A 458 -29.61 -25.83 3.97
CA SER A 458 -28.87 -26.84 3.20
C SER A 458 -29.72 -28.10 2.98
N VAL A 459 -30.14 -28.33 1.73
CA VAL A 459 -30.80 -29.53 1.18
C VAL A 459 -30.51 -29.52 -0.33
N GLU A 460 -30.13 -30.57 -1.05
CA GLU A 460 -29.57 -31.90 -0.77
C GLU A 460 -28.88 -32.36 -2.10
N LEU A 461 -27.94 -33.31 -2.00
CA LEU A 461 -27.80 -34.57 -2.78
C LEU A 461 -28.29 -34.64 -4.26
N HIS A 462 -27.72 -35.44 -5.17
CA HIS A 462 -26.83 -36.62 -5.09
C HIS A 462 -26.17 -36.83 -6.49
N ASP A 463 -25.01 -37.51 -6.54
CA ASP A 463 -24.62 -38.59 -7.47
C ASP A 463 -24.78 -38.47 -9.02
N ALA A 464 -24.01 -39.15 -9.87
CA ALA A 464 -22.74 -39.88 -9.71
C ALA A 464 -22.12 -40.18 -11.09
N GLU A 465 -20.87 -40.65 -11.07
CA GLU A 465 -20.30 -41.66 -11.98
C GLU A 465 -20.38 -41.51 -13.52
N ASN A 466 -19.19 -41.25 -14.09
CA ASN A 466 -18.43 -42.24 -14.87
C ASN A 466 -19.01 -42.73 -16.23
N ARG A 467 -18.33 -42.40 -17.35
CA ARG A 467 -17.81 -43.41 -18.30
C ARG A 467 -16.89 -42.89 -19.41
N ASP A 468 -16.06 -43.83 -19.85
CA ASP A 468 -15.09 -43.87 -20.94
C ASP A 468 -15.55 -43.31 -22.30
N GLY A 469 -14.58 -42.87 -23.13
CA GLY A 469 -14.84 -42.36 -24.48
C GLY A 469 -13.59 -42.13 -25.35
N HIS A 470 -12.96 -43.21 -25.81
CA HIS A 470 -11.82 -43.31 -26.71
C HIS A 470 -11.66 -42.29 -27.89
N VAL A 471 -10.38 -41.95 -28.15
CA VAL A 471 -9.69 -41.93 -29.46
C VAL A 471 -10.16 -40.96 -30.56
N LEU A 472 -9.27 -40.02 -30.91
CA LEU A 472 -8.73 -39.94 -32.29
C LEU A 472 -7.40 -39.18 -32.32
N ALA A 473 -6.42 -39.73 -33.04
CA ALA A 473 -5.11 -39.13 -33.25
C ALA A 473 -5.08 -38.30 -34.53
N GLN A 474 -4.18 -37.32 -34.62
CA GLN A 474 -3.45 -37.10 -35.88
C GLN A 474 -2.08 -36.42 -35.68
N PHE A 475 -1.05 -37.11 -36.17
CA PHE A 475 0.29 -36.59 -36.43
C PHE A 475 0.25 -35.62 -37.62
N ILE A 476 0.98 -34.50 -37.53
CA ILE A 476 1.73 -33.93 -38.67
C ILE A 476 3.07 -33.38 -38.15
N PRO A 477 4.21 -34.03 -38.44
CA PRO A 477 5.53 -33.41 -38.39
C PRO A 477 5.94 -32.89 -39.78
N GLU A 478 7.14 -32.29 -39.87
CA GLU A 478 7.79 -31.65 -41.03
C GLU A 478 7.55 -30.12 -41.15
N GLN A 479 8.51 -29.30 -41.60
CA GLN A 479 9.82 -29.63 -42.20
C GLN A 479 10.92 -28.61 -41.81
N LYS A 480 12.18 -29.01 -41.98
CA LYS A 480 13.39 -28.17 -41.81
C LYS A 480 13.44 -27.07 -42.88
N TYR A 481 13.99 -25.90 -42.55
CA TYR A 481 14.94 -25.23 -43.46
C TYR A 481 16.04 -24.49 -42.67
N VAL A 482 17.26 -24.66 -43.15
CA VAL A 482 18.51 -24.03 -42.69
C VAL A 482 19.16 -23.40 -43.92
N LEU A 483 19.99 -22.36 -43.71
CA LEU A 483 20.72 -21.53 -44.68
C LEU A 483 19.91 -20.45 -45.42
N LYS A 484 20.13 -19.20 -45.00
CA LYS A 484 21.14 -18.39 -45.71
C LYS A 484 21.95 -17.55 -44.73
#